data_AF-A0A957HY86-F1
#
_entry.id   AF-A0A957HY86-F1
#
_cell.length_a   1.000
_cell.length_b   1.000
_cell.length_c   1.000
_cell.angle_alpha   90.00
_cell.angle_beta   90.00
_cell.angle_gamma   90.00
#
_symmetry.space_group_name_H-M   'P 1'
#
loop_
_entity.id
_entity.type
_entity.pdbx_description
1 polymer ?
#
loop_
_entity_poly.entity_id
_entity_poly.type
_entity_poly.pdbx_seq_one_letter_code
_entity_poly.pdbx_strand_id
1 'polypeptide(L)'
;MNEKNSPNENDDLSHHSLTFSLDRGEFFRRACSSCGLHFKLKADADDLAHSLAPAFKQIEQQYNIILAPRVEEKKESNKLKCPYCGHADKPQEMLTEEFSHYFIRWAEREIIAPMLSKFYDDLSNTFNRNRPRKNSFISFDIKFSHDEVYLPIRPISGPEPPDMIEVELLCCKHHIKIMEDWPSTIYCPYCEQQLYLT
;
A
#
# COMPACT_ATOMS: atom_id res chain seq x y z
N MET A 1 -6.43 22.67 -45.65
CA MET A 1 -7.01 21.78 -44.63
C MET A 1 -5.87 20.94 -44.11
N ASN A 2 -5.32 21.28 -42.94
CA ASN A 2 -4.24 20.53 -42.29
C ASN A 2 -4.85 19.73 -41.16
N GLU A 3 -4.89 18.41 -41.33
CA GLU A 3 -5.12 17.45 -40.25
C GLU A 3 -3.96 17.58 -39.26
N LYS A 4 -4.27 18.06 -38.06
CA LYS A 4 -3.37 17.96 -36.92
C LYS A 4 -3.48 16.53 -36.40
N ASN A 5 -2.43 15.74 -36.63
CA ASN A 5 -2.22 14.49 -35.93
C ASN A 5 -2.15 14.77 -34.42
N SER A 6 -3.13 14.27 -33.68
CA SER A 6 -3.04 14.15 -32.22
C SER A 6 -1.87 13.23 -31.86
N PRO A 7 -1.02 13.59 -30.90
CA PRO A 7 -0.02 12.67 -30.38
C PRO A 7 -0.74 11.51 -29.69
N ASN A 8 -0.36 10.28 -30.05
CA ASN A 8 -0.73 9.07 -29.33
C ASN A 8 -0.21 9.17 -27.89
N GLU A 9 -1.09 9.48 -26.95
CA GLU A 9 -0.91 9.17 -25.53
C GLU A 9 -0.93 7.64 -25.39
N ASN A 10 0.20 7.01 -25.66
CA ASN A 10 0.46 5.68 -25.09
C ASN A 10 0.69 5.90 -23.59
N ASP A 11 -0.38 5.79 -22.83
CA ASP A 11 -0.36 5.67 -21.38
C ASP A 11 0.49 4.44 -21.04
N ASP A 12 1.75 4.68 -20.65
CA ASP A 12 2.70 3.65 -20.20
C ASP A 12 2.30 3.20 -18.78
N LEU A 13 1.17 2.51 -18.69
CA LEU A 13 0.62 1.98 -17.44
C LEU A 13 1.51 0.84 -16.94
N SER A 14 2.33 1.13 -15.93
CA SER A 14 3.12 0.10 -15.25
C SER A 14 2.25 -0.69 -14.27
N HIS A 15 2.07 -1.98 -14.55
CA HIS A 15 1.35 -2.89 -13.66
C HIS A 15 2.28 -3.46 -12.60
N HIS A 16 1.92 -3.29 -11.33
CA HIS A 16 2.63 -3.88 -10.19
C HIS A 16 1.69 -4.81 -9.41
N SER A 17 2.21 -5.97 -9.00
CA SER A 17 1.47 -6.91 -8.15
C SER A 17 1.99 -6.88 -6.71
N LEU A 18 1.12 -6.57 -5.76
CA LEU A 18 1.37 -6.75 -4.33
C LEU A 18 0.84 -8.12 -3.91
N THR A 19 1.64 -8.88 -3.17
CA THR A 19 1.21 -10.16 -2.59
C THR A 19 1.41 -10.08 -1.08
N PHE A 20 0.41 -10.47 -0.30
CA PHE A 20 0.52 -10.51 1.15
C PHE A 20 -0.11 -11.79 1.68
N SER A 21 0.47 -12.34 2.74
CA SER A 21 0.03 -13.58 3.37
C SER A 21 -1.29 -13.35 4.11
N LEU A 22 -2.37 -13.93 3.59
CA LEU A 22 -3.61 -14.09 4.34
C LEU A 22 -3.60 -15.42 5.10
N ASP A 23 -4.46 -15.50 6.12
CA ASP A 23 -4.75 -16.77 6.78
C ASP A 23 -5.51 -17.74 5.83
N ARG A 24 -5.62 -19.03 6.18
CA ARG A 24 -6.30 -20.08 5.37
C ARG A 24 -7.76 -19.77 5.00
N GLY A 25 -8.39 -18.80 5.67
CA GLY A 25 -9.75 -18.32 5.40
C GLY A 25 -9.81 -16.94 4.74
N GLU A 26 -8.71 -16.48 4.14
CA GLU A 26 -8.60 -15.16 3.49
C GLU A 26 -8.85 -14.01 4.49
N PHE A 27 -8.36 -14.16 5.72
CA PHE A 27 -8.49 -13.14 6.75
C PHE A 27 -7.25 -12.24 6.78
N PHE A 28 -7.50 -10.93 6.77
CA PHE A 28 -6.51 -9.88 6.89
C PHE A 28 -6.38 -9.41 8.34
N ARG A 29 -5.15 -9.44 8.88
CA ARG A 29 -4.85 -9.02 10.25
C ARG A 29 -4.83 -7.50 10.37
N ARG A 30 -5.47 -7.00 11.42
CA ARG A 30 -5.59 -5.58 11.80
C ARG A 30 -5.21 -5.41 13.26
N ALA A 31 -4.76 -4.21 13.63
CA ALA A 31 -4.45 -3.84 15.00
C ALA A 31 -5.28 -2.63 15.39
N CYS A 32 -5.93 -2.66 16.56
CA CYS A 32 -6.70 -1.51 17.01
C CYS A 32 -5.77 -0.36 17.44
N SER A 33 -5.94 0.82 16.85
CA SER A 33 -5.22 2.05 17.22
C SER A 33 -5.42 2.48 18.69
N SER A 34 -6.52 2.07 19.32
CA SER A 34 -6.83 2.43 20.71
C SER A 34 -6.35 1.41 21.75
N CYS A 35 -6.63 0.11 21.57
CA CYS A 35 -6.27 -0.91 22.56
C CYS A 35 -5.07 -1.78 22.18
N GLY A 36 -4.53 -1.65 20.97
CA GLY A 36 -3.40 -2.43 20.46
C GLY A 36 -3.72 -3.90 20.17
N LEU A 37 -4.93 -4.39 20.46
CA LEU A 37 -5.29 -5.78 20.23
C LEU A 37 -5.46 -6.09 18.75
N HIS A 38 -4.98 -7.27 18.35
CA HIS A 38 -5.05 -7.74 16.97
C HIS A 38 -6.35 -8.51 16.73
N PHE A 39 -6.93 -8.33 15.56
CA PHE A 39 -8.09 -9.08 15.07
C PHE A 39 -7.93 -9.32 13.57
N LYS A 40 -8.68 -10.25 12.99
CA LYS A 40 -8.70 -10.40 11.53
C LYS A 40 -10.11 -10.22 10.97
N LEU A 41 -10.19 -9.53 9.85
CA LEU A 41 -11.41 -9.38 9.07
C LEU A 41 -11.24 -10.12 7.74
N LYS A 42 -12.34 -10.59 7.16
CA LYS A 42 -12.26 -11.20 5.83
C LYS A 42 -11.75 -10.15 4.82
N ALA A 43 -10.76 -10.53 4.02
CA ALA A 43 -10.16 -9.64 3.05
C ALA A 43 -11.17 -9.35 1.94
N ASP A 44 -11.36 -8.06 1.67
CA ASP A 44 -12.10 -7.57 0.52
C ASP A 44 -11.16 -6.72 -0.33
N ALA A 45 -11.18 -6.93 -1.64
CA ALA A 45 -10.25 -6.27 -2.56
C ALA A 45 -10.46 -4.74 -2.55
N ASP A 46 -11.72 -4.31 -2.47
CA ASP A 46 -12.07 -2.90 -2.39
C ASP A 46 -11.59 -2.31 -1.06
N ASP A 47 -11.84 -2.96 0.08
CA ASP A 47 -11.35 -2.53 1.39
C ASP A 47 -9.82 -2.45 1.45
N LEU A 48 -9.12 -3.42 0.84
CA LEU A 48 -7.65 -3.42 0.80
C LEU A 48 -7.12 -2.25 -0.03
N ALA A 49 -7.70 -1.96 -1.20
CA ALA A 49 -7.30 -0.83 -2.03
C ALA A 49 -7.46 0.51 -1.28
N HIS A 50 -8.59 0.70 -0.59
CA HIS A 50 -8.79 1.87 0.26
C HIS A 50 -7.86 1.89 1.46
N SER A 51 -7.51 0.70 2.00
CA SER A 51 -6.60 0.56 3.12
C SER A 51 -5.17 1.00 2.77
N LEU A 52 -4.74 0.78 1.53
CA LEU A 52 -3.40 1.10 1.05
C LEU A 52 -3.22 2.56 0.60
N ALA A 53 -4.30 3.28 0.31
CA ALA A 53 -4.23 4.64 -0.24
C ALA A 53 -3.39 5.61 0.62
N PRO A 54 -3.48 5.63 1.97
CA PRO A 54 -2.63 6.49 2.79
C PRO A 54 -1.16 6.12 2.75
N ALA A 55 -0.83 4.83 2.64
CA ALA A 55 0.55 4.40 2.53
C ALA A 55 1.18 4.86 1.20
N PHE A 56 0.43 4.81 0.10
CA PHE A 56 0.85 5.42 -1.16
C PHE A 56 1.07 6.94 -1.01
N LYS A 57 0.14 7.65 -0.36
CA LYS A 57 0.28 9.10 -0.11
C LYS A 57 1.52 9.44 0.73
N GLN A 58 1.85 8.61 1.73
CA GLN A 58 3.06 8.78 2.52
C GLN A 58 4.32 8.64 1.65
N ILE A 59 4.35 7.65 0.76
CA ILE A 59 5.45 7.46 -0.19
C ILE A 59 5.57 8.66 -1.13
N GLU A 60 4.46 9.13 -1.70
CA GLU A 60 4.45 10.31 -2.56
C GLU A 60 5.05 11.54 -1.87
N GLN A 61 4.70 11.76 -0.60
CA GLN A 61 5.24 12.86 0.22
C GLN A 61 6.72 12.68 0.54
N GLN A 62 7.14 11.46 0.91
CA GLN A 62 8.51 11.15 1.30
C GLN A 62 9.49 11.33 0.14
N TYR A 63 9.11 10.92 -1.07
CA TYR A 63 9.98 10.95 -2.25
C TYR A 63 9.70 12.15 -3.16
N ASN A 64 8.65 12.92 -2.88
CA ASN A 64 8.16 14.02 -3.73
C ASN A 64 7.84 13.57 -5.16
N ILE A 65 7.06 12.48 -5.26
CA ILE A 65 6.69 11.80 -6.51
C ILE A 65 5.16 11.67 -6.58
N ILE A 66 4.62 11.47 -7.78
CA ILE A 66 3.18 11.23 -7.99
C ILE A 66 3.05 9.80 -8.50
N LEU A 67 2.46 8.91 -7.70
CA LEU A 67 2.35 7.48 -8.00
C LEU A 67 1.01 7.11 -8.63
N ALA A 68 -0.06 7.84 -8.34
CA ALA A 68 -1.37 7.56 -8.89
C ALA A 68 -2.11 8.83 -9.33
N PRO A 69 -2.93 8.77 -10.40
CA PRO A 69 -3.94 9.77 -10.62
C PRO A 69 -4.86 9.82 -9.38
N ARG A 70 -5.18 11.03 -8.91
CA ARG A 70 -6.08 11.24 -7.77
C ARG A 70 -7.42 10.60 -8.09
N VAL A 71 -7.64 9.37 -7.64
CA VAL A 71 -8.97 8.75 -7.66
C VAL A 71 -9.83 9.64 -6.77
N GLU A 72 -10.87 10.25 -7.33
CA GLU A 72 -11.84 11.00 -6.53
C GLU A 72 -12.34 10.08 -5.42
N GLU A 73 -12.13 10.48 -4.17
CA GLU A 73 -12.53 9.77 -2.95
C GLU A 73 -14.07 9.61 -2.93
N LYS A 74 -14.61 8.66 -3.70
CA LYS A 74 -16.07 8.50 -3.90
C LYS A 74 -16.72 7.50 -2.96
N LYS A 75 -16.00 7.06 -1.94
CA LYS A 75 -16.55 6.33 -0.80
C LYS A 75 -15.84 6.85 0.44
N GLU A 76 -16.55 7.55 1.31
CA GLU A 76 -16.12 7.65 2.70
C GLU A 76 -15.91 6.21 3.17
N SER A 77 -14.65 5.83 3.41
CA SER A 77 -14.34 4.49 3.90
C SER A 77 -15.08 4.35 5.23
N ASN A 78 -16.07 3.46 5.29
CA ASN A 78 -16.80 3.20 6.53
C ASN A 78 -15.78 2.92 7.64
N LYS A 79 -15.93 3.63 8.76
CA LYS A 79 -15.09 3.37 9.93
C LYS A 79 -15.29 1.91 10.36
N LEU A 80 -14.21 1.26 10.74
CA LEU A 80 -14.23 -0.07 11.34
C LEU A 80 -14.21 0.08 12.86
N LYS A 81 -15.02 -0.73 13.54
CA LYS A 81 -14.95 -0.85 15.00
C LYS A 81 -14.03 -1.99 15.42
N CYS A 82 -13.24 -1.74 16.45
CA CYS A 82 -12.47 -2.76 17.13
C CYS A 82 -13.41 -3.78 17.78
N PRO A 83 -13.25 -5.09 17.51
CA PRO A 83 -14.08 -6.12 18.12
C PRO A 83 -14.00 -6.15 19.65
N TYR A 84 -12.91 -5.66 20.23
CA TYR A 84 -12.64 -5.79 21.67
C TYR A 84 -13.13 -4.59 22.48
N CYS A 85 -12.76 -3.38 22.07
CA CYS A 85 -13.06 -2.16 22.82
C CYS A 85 -14.15 -1.28 22.18
N GLY A 86 -14.64 -1.64 21.00
CA GLY A 86 -15.65 -0.86 20.27
C GLY A 86 -15.15 0.46 19.67
N HIS A 87 -13.85 0.77 19.80
CA HIS A 87 -13.24 1.96 19.21
C HIS A 87 -13.41 1.97 17.69
N ALA A 88 -13.93 3.07 17.14
CA ALA A 88 -14.16 3.24 15.71
C ALA A 88 -13.05 4.07 15.08
N ASP A 89 -12.38 3.53 14.07
CA ASP A 89 -11.33 4.24 13.34
C ASP A 89 -11.39 3.90 11.84
N LYS A 90 -10.59 4.60 11.04
CA LYS A 90 -10.50 4.28 9.61
C LYS A 90 -9.76 2.95 9.42
N PRO A 91 -10.06 2.18 8.36
CA PRO A 91 -9.35 0.92 8.08
C PRO A 91 -7.83 1.07 8.01
N GLN A 92 -7.34 2.24 7.61
CA GLN A 92 -5.92 2.49 7.38
C GLN A 92 -5.15 2.72 8.68
N GLU A 93 -5.82 3.31 9.67
CA GLU A 93 -5.30 3.48 11.03
C GLU A 93 -5.30 2.16 11.82
N MET A 94 -6.00 1.14 11.31
CA MET A 94 -6.04 -0.20 11.89
C MET A 94 -5.14 -1.21 11.17
N LEU A 95 -4.20 -0.75 10.35
CA LEU A 95 -3.15 -1.61 9.79
C LEU A 95 -2.13 -1.97 10.85
N THR A 96 -1.58 -3.18 10.78
CA THR A 96 -0.48 -3.54 11.68
C THR A 96 0.81 -2.84 11.25
N GLU A 97 1.72 -2.66 12.19
CA GLU A 97 3.03 -2.06 11.91
C GLU A 97 3.84 -2.94 10.94
N GLU A 98 3.76 -4.26 11.10
CA GLU A 98 4.44 -5.23 10.24
C GLU A 98 3.95 -5.13 8.79
N PHE A 99 2.63 -5.00 8.59
CA PHE A 99 2.07 -4.82 7.25
C PHE A 99 2.52 -3.49 6.63
N SER A 100 2.49 -2.42 7.41
CA SER A 100 2.93 -1.09 6.96
C SER A 100 4.41 -1.11 6.52
N HIS A 101 5.29 -1.73 7.32
CA HIS A 101 6.69 -1.90 6.96
C HIS A 101 6.90 -2.81 5.74
N TYR A 102 6.14 -3.90 5.64
CA TYR A 102 6.18 -4.78 4.47
C TYR A 102 5.84 -4.00 3.19
N PHE A 103 4.75 -3.25 3.22
CA PHE A 103 4.26 -2.49 2.08
C PHE A 103 5.24 -1.40 1.65
N ILE A 104 5.79 -0.63 2.59
CA ILE A 104 6.78 0.41 2.28
C ILE A 104 7.99 -0.18 1.57
N ARG A 105 8.58 -1.27 2.10
CA ARG A 105 9.73 -1.95 1.48
C ARG A 105 9.40 -2.51 0.09
N TRP A 106 8.18 -3.02 -0.08
CA TRP A 106 7.73 -3.50 -1.38
C TRP A 106 7.65 -2.34 -2.39
N ALA A 107 7.05 -1.22 -2.00
CA ALA A 107 6.90 -0.06 -2.87
C ALA A 107 8.26 0.56 -3.21
N GLU A 108 9.15 0.70 -2.23
CA GLU A 108 10.53 1.16 -2.45
C GLU A 108 11.25 0.34 -3.52
N ARG A 109 11.14 -0.99 -3.45
CA ARG A 109 11.80 -1.90 -4.37
C ARG A 109 11.16 -1.90 -5.76
N GLU A 110 9.84 -2.07 -5.81
CA GLU A 110 9.14 -2.42 -7.06
C GLU A 110 8.66 -1.17 -7.82
N ILE A 111 8.52 -0.02 -7.15
CA ILE A 111 8.02 1.22 -7.75
C ILE A 111 9.11 2.30 -7.73
N ILE A 112 9.66 2.62 -6.56
CA ILE A 112 10.52 3.80 -6.39
C ILE A 112 11.89 3.59 -7.03
N ALA A 113 12.55 2.47 -6.77
CA ALA A 113 13.88 2.20 -7.32
C ALA A 113 13.92 2.19 -8.86
N PRO A 114 12.99 1.53 -9.58
CA PRO A 114 12.91 1.62 -11.04
C PRO A 114 12.66 3.04 -11.54
N MET A 115 11.80 3.80 -10.86
CA MET A 115 11.47 5.17 -11.25
C MET A 115 12.68 6.10 -11.11
N LEU A 116 13.45 5.98 -10.02
CA LEU A 116 14.69 6.74 -9.82
C LEU A 116 15.76 6.35 -10.84
N SER A 117 15.91 5.05 -11.14
CA SER A 117 16.85 4.57 -12.16
C SER A 117 16.55 5.18 -13.53
N LYS A 118 15.28 5.15 -13.97
CA LYS A 118 14.86 5.81 -15.22
C LYS A 118 15.16 7.30 -15.23
N PHE A 119 14.87 8.00 -14.13
CA PHE A 119 15.16 9.43 -14.00
C PHE A 119 16.66 9.75 -14.15
N TYR A 120 17.54 8.94 -13.54
CA TYR A 120 18.98 9.10 -13.68
C TYR A 120 19.46 8.83 -15.12
N ASP A 121 18.92 7.78 -15.76
CA ASP A 121 19.24 7.45 -17.14
C ASP A 121 18.84 8.60 -18.09
N ASP A 122 17.63 9.15 -17.94
CA ASP A 122 17.13 10.26 -18.73
C ASP A 122 17.95 11.55 -18.53
N LEU A 123 18.34 11.83 -17.28
CA LEU A 123 19.19 12.96 -16.95
C LEU A 123 20.57 12.81 -17.63
N SER A 124 21.20 11.64 -17.50
CA SER A 124 22.51 11.36 -18.09
C SER A 124 22.47 11.44 -19.63
N ASN A 125 21.41 10.94 -20.24
CA ASN A 125 21.20 11.00 -21.69
C ASN A 125 21.01 12.43 -22.17
N THR A 126 20.34 13.29 -21.40
CA THR A 126 20.14 14.71 -21.74
C THR A 126 21.45 15.49 -21.68
N PHE A 127 22.27 15.27 -20.66
CA PHE A 127 23.58 15.92 -20.55
C PHE A 127 24.56 15.43 -21.64
N ASN A 128 24.53 14.15 -21.99
CA ASN A 128 25.40 13.59 -23.04
C ASN A 128 25.00 14.02 -24.46
N ARG A 129 23.70 14.25 -24.73
CA ARG A 129 23.20 14.71 -26.04
C ARG A 129 23.50 16.19 -26.33
N ASN A 130 23.73 17.00 -25.31
CA ASN A 130 24.06 18.43 -25.43
C ASN A 130 25.57 18.73 -25.57
N ARG A 131 26.37 17.79 -26.11
CA ARG A 131 27.77 18.10 -26.45
C ARG A 131 27.83 19.26 -27.46
N PRO A 132 28.44 20.40 -27.11
CA PRO A 132 28.45 21.57 -27.97
C PRO A 132 29.16 21.27 -29.30
N ARG A 133 28.51 21.61 -30.41
CA ARG A 133 29.17 21.75 -31.72
C ARG A 133 30.37 22.69 -31.53
N LYS A 134 31.58 22.18 -31.86
CA LYS A 134 32.87 22.90 -32.01
C LYS A 134 32.74 24.43 -31.97
N ASN A 135 32.84 25.05 -30.78
CA ASN A 135 33.24 26.47 -30.55
C ASN A 135 33.04 27.00 -29.11
N SER A 136 32.63 26.19 -28.13
CA SER A 136 32.56 26.62 -26.73
C SER A 136 33.83 26.23 -25.96
N PHE A 137 34.48 27.20 -25.30
CA PHE A 137 35.79 27.06 -24.62
C PHE A 137 35.74 26.39 -23.24
N ILE A 138 34.57 25.91 -22.80
CA ILE A 138 34.43 25.28 -21.48
C ILE A 138 33.56 24.02 -21.63
N SER A 139 34.17 22.85 -21.44
CA SER A 139 33.48 21.56 -21.38
C SER A 139 33.50 21.04 -19.95
N PHE A 140 32.33 20.97 -19.30
CA PHE A 140 32.16 20.23 -18.06
C PHE A 140 31.79 18.79 -18.42
N ASP A 141 32.67 17.84 -18.10
CA ASP A 141 32.41 16.41 -18.31
C ASP A 141 31.91 15.84 -16.98
N ILE A 142 30.58 15.81 -16.80
CA ILE A 142 29.95 15.21 -15.62
C ILE A 142 29.74 13.74 -15.92
N LYS A 143 30.65 12.89 -15.42
CA LYS A 143 30.51 11.44 -15.52
C LYS A 143 29.66 10.95 -14.35
N PHE A 144 28.44 10.51 -14.67
CA PHE A 144 27.64 9.73 -13.74
C PHE A 144 28.03 8.26 -13.91
N SER A 145 28.87 7.75 -13.01
CA SER A 145 29.09 6.31 -12.87
C SER A 145 27.88 5.74 -12.15
N HIS A 146 26.98 5.09 -12.88
CA HIS A 146 25.92 4.30 -12.27
C HIS A 146 26.48 2.91 -12.00
N ASP A 147 26.84 2.64 -10.74
CA ASP A 147 27.02 1.26 -10.31
C ASP A 147 25.66 0.56 -10.42
N GLU A 148 25.63 -0.73 -10.78
CA GLU A 148 24.39 -1.51 -10.92
C GLU A 148 23.46 -1.26 -9.71
N VAL A 149 22.20 -0.92 -9.97
CA VAL A 149 21.21 -0.68 -8.91
C VAL A 149 20.95 -1.99 -8.18
N TYR A 150 21.62 -2.18 -7.04
CA TYR A 150 21.34 -3.29 -6.14
C TYR A 150 19.95 -3.10 -5.53
N LEU A 151 18.94 -3.74 -6.12
CA LEU A 151 17.59 -3.72 -5.57
C LEU A 151 17.57 -4.42 -4.20
N PRO A 152 16.99 -3.80 -3.15
CA PRO A 152 16.89 -4.42 -1.83
C PRO A 152 16.10 -5.72 -1.92
N ILE A 153 16.43 -6.76 -1.17
CA ILE A 153 15.78 -8.08 -1.24
C ILE A 153 14.26 -7.93 -1.18
N ARG A 154 13.53 -8.64 -2.05
CA ARG A 154 12.06 -8.61 -2.07
C ARG A 154 11.52 -9.01 -0.70
N PRO A 155 10.69 -8.18 -0.05
CA PRO A 155 10.14 -8.53 1.25
C PRO A 155 9.23 -9.75 1.12
N ILE A 156 9.30 -10.65 2.10
CA ILE A 156 8.47 -11.86 2.18
C ILE A 156 7.51 -11.64 3.34
N SER A 157 6.20 -11.67 3.09
CA SER A 157 5.25 -11.78 4.19
C SER A 157 5.33 -13.21 4.73
N GLY A 158 5.73 -13.37 5.99
CA GLY A 158 5.73 -14.68 6.64
C GLY A 158 4.33 -15.30 6.66
N PRO A 159 4.20 -16.61 6.97
CA PRO A 159 2.89 -17.20 7.19
C PRO A 159 2.19 -16.51 8.37
N GLU A 160 0.89 -16.26 8.22
CA GLU A 160 0.04 -15.75 9.31
C GLU A 160 -0.08 -16.79 10.43
N PRO A 161 0.15 -16.42 11.71
CA PRO A 161 0.01 -17.39 12.79
C PRO A 161 -1.46 -17.79 13.01
N PRO A 162 -1.72 -19.06 13.38
CA PRO A 162 -3.04 -19.58 13.70
C PRO A 162 -3.39 -19.33 15.17
N ASP A 163 -3.40 -18.06 15.59
CA ASP A 163 -3.55 -17.59 16.98
C ASP A 163 -4.96 -17.06 17.31
N MET A 164 -5.93 -17.24 16.40
CA MET A 164 -7.26 -16.66 16.52
C MET A 164 -8.35 -17.62 16.06
N ILE A 165 -9.48 -17.57 16.75
CA ILE A 165 -10.69 -18.33 16.43
C ILE A 165 -11.61 -17.53 15.52
N GLU A 166 -12.31 -18.22 14.63
CA GLU A 166 -13.31 -17.63 13.74
C GLU A 166 -14.67 -17.56 14.42
N VAL A 167 -15.32 -16.40 14.32
CA VAL A 167 -16.63 -16.11 14.91
C VAL A 167 -17.55 -15.55 13.83
N GLU A 168 -18.72 -16.15 13.67
CA GLU A 168 -19.80 -15.63 12.83
C GLU A 168 -20.61 -14.57 13.59
N LEU A 169 -20.68 -13.37 13.04
CA LEU A 169 -21.40 -12.24 13.62
C LEU A 169 -22.89 -12.32 13.25
N LEU A 170 -23.73 -12.69 14.22
CA LEU A 170 -25.18 -12.87 13.98
C LEU A 170 -25.92 -11.62 13.46
N CYS A 171 -25.42 -10.40 13.74
CA CYS A 171 -26.08 -9.17 13.28
C CYS A 171 -26.02 -8.98 11.76
N CYS A 172 -24.94 -9.41 11.11
CA CYS A 172 -24.66 -9.12 9.71
C CYS A 172 -24.11 -10.31 8.92
N LYS A 173 -23.99 -11.49 9.55
CA LYS A 173 -23.44 -12.73 8.99
C LYS A 173 -22.01 -12.62 8.46
N HIS A 174 -21.27 -11.61 8.91
CA HIS A 174 -19.85 -11.48 8.59
C HIS A 174 -19.04 -12.39 9.51
N HIS A 175 -17.91 -12.88 9.01
CA HIS A 175 -16.99 -13.67 9.81
C HIS A 175 -15.81 -12.79 10.20
N ILE A 176 -15.37 -12.92 11.46
CA ILE A 176 -14.17 -12.26 11.98
C ILE A 176 -13.33 -13.27 12.74
N LYS A 177 -12.04 -12.98 12.92
CA LYS A 177 -11.19 -13.74 13.84
C LYS A 177 -10.75 -12.89 15.02
N ILE A 178 -10.85 -13.46 16.21
CA ILE A 178 -10.47 -12.85 17.49
C ILE A 178 -9.59 -13.79 18.31
N MET A 179 -8.92 -13.27 19.33
CA MET A 179 -8.12 -14.08 20.25
C MET A 179 -8.96 -15.18 20.90
N GLU A 180 -8.41 -16.40 20.97
CA GLU A 180 -9.09 -17.59 21.51
C GLU A 180 -9.54 -17.40 22.97
N ASP A 181 -8.70 -16.78 23.79
CA ASP A 181 -8.94 -16.60 25.23
C ASP A 181 -9.74 -15.33 25.56
N TRP A 182 -10.45 -14.70 24.60
CA TRP A 182 -11.19 -13.47 24.87
C TRP A 182 -12.46 -13.74 25.70
N PRO A 183 -12.53 -13.32 26.97
CA PRO A 183 -13.61 -13.74 27.87
C PRO A 183 -14.82 -12.81 27.83
N SER A 184 -14.78 -11.78 26.98
CA SER A 184 -15.66 -10.63 27.07
C SER A 184 -16.62 -10.55 25.88
N THR A 185 -17.52 -9.60 26.00
CA THR A 185 -18.33 -9.11 24.89
C THR A 185 -17.45 -8.72 23.70
N ILE A 186 -17.96 -8.93 22.49
CA ILE A 186 -17.37 -8.41 21.26
C ILE A 186 -18.29 -7.37 20.60
N TYR A 187 -17.71 -6.45 19.86
CA TYR A 187 -18.41 -5.46 19.04
C TYR A 187 -18.31 -5.84 17.57
N CYS A 188 -19.41 -5.77 16.83
CA CYS A 188 -19.34 -6.00 15.39
C CYS A 188 -18.58 -4.85 14.71
N PRO A 189 -17.53 -5.14 13.92
CA PRO A 189 -16.75 -4.12 13.20
C PRO A 189 -17.55 -3.32 12.17
N TYR A 190 -18.68 -3.87 11.70
CA TYR A 190 -19.46 -3.34 10.58
C TYR A 190 -20.80 -2.72 11.01
N CYS A 191 -21.52 -3.37 11.92
CA CYS A 191 -22.92 -3.04 12.27
C CYS A 191 -23.04 -2.30 13.62
N GLU A 192 -21.92 -2.12 14.33
CA GLU A 192 -21.85 -1.47 15.65
C GLU A 192 -22.53 -2.18 16.82
N GLN A 193 -23.18 -3.32 16.57
CA GLN A 193 -23.91 -4.06 17.60
C GLN A 193 -22.95 -4.78 18.55
N GLN A 194 -23.32 -4.78 19.84
CA GLN A 194 -22.66 -5.52 20.90
C GLN A 194 -23.17 -6.98 20.92
N LEU A 195 -22.26 -7.94 20.99
CA LEU A 195 -22.54 -9.38 20.95
C LEU A 195 -21.88 -10.10 22.12
N TYR A 196 -22.56 -11.11 22.67
CA TYR A 196 -22.02 -11.97 23.71
C TYR A 196 -21.59 -13.30 23.09
N LEU A 197 -20.35 -13.71 23.37
CA LEU A 197 -19.87 -15.06 23.04
C LEU A 197 -20.54 -16.02 24.03
N THR A 198 -21.35 -16.94 23.51
CA THR A 198 -22.01 -18.00 24.28
C THR A 198 -21.27 -19.32 24.16
#